data_AF-A0A1V9BDQ8-F1
#
_entry.id   AF-A0A1V9BDQ8-F1
#
_cell.length_a   1.000
_cell.length_b   1.000
_cell.length_c   1.000
_cell.angle_alpha   90.00
_cell.angle_beta   90.00
_cell.angle_gamma   90.00
#
_symmetry.space_group_name_H-M   'P 1'
#
loop_
_entity.id
_entity.type
_entity.pdbx_description
1 polymer ?
#
loop_
_entity_poly.entity_id
_entity_poly.type
_entity_poly.pdbx_seq_one_letter_code
_entity_poly.pdbx_strand_id
1 'polypeptide(L)'
;MSLNNSYFKNVESLSKKFDSINKMVSKSMGPIYEKLDALSKQITNIFSNSIFPYLDELGRELKNVTDDIIKFKTIIVELGYPPHEDIAIPDIRRIVADYEEFGEEYVKSYLDDLMFEIYDEAYLDHILLKWEKIKLFSPRMPILRNIIKCHTQQMYHASIPTLLPQLEGIIVDTFHHKGTLNTNDLKTYLKYLLINDEEKLYSFKDALYVYYTKHILVHFEHGKEVNSKISRHAILHGAINNYGNKENSLKLILLFDFLIDCINQIDEQKIILAKKELKKDLYDEQNASQSSK
;
A
#
# COMPACT_ATOMS: atom_id res chain seq x y z
N MET A 1 78.90 -30.14 31.71
CA MET A 1 77.75 -29.86 30.81
C MET A 1 76.96 -31.15 30.58
N SER A 2 75.97 -31.48 31.41
CA SER A 2 75.19 -32.74 31.35
C SER A 2 73.67 -32.53 31.27
N LEU A 3 73.21 -31.32 30.91
CA LEU A 3 71.79 -30.98 30.90
C LEU A 3 71.09 -31.13 29.53
N ASN A 4 71.77 -31.62 28.49
CA ASN A 4 71.24 -31.56 27.11
C ASN A 4 70.66 -32.86 26.54
N ASN A 5 70.65 -33.99 27.27
CA ASN A 5 70.22 -35.29 26.72
C ASN A 5 68.85 -35.79 27.22
N SER A 6 68.31 -35.19 28.28
CA SER A 6 66.99 -35.53 28.86
C SER A 6 65.84 -34.81 28.14
N TYR A 7 66.06 -33.55 27.74
CA TYR A 7 65.07 -32.74 27.02
C TYR A 7 64.73 -33.31 25.64
N PHE A 8 65.74 -33.73 24.86
CA PHE A 8 65.53 -34.29 23.52
C PHE A 8 64.76 -35.62 23.52
N LYS A 9 65.00 -36.50 24.50
CA LYS A 9 64.27 -37.77 24.63
C LYS A 9 62.78 -37.57 24.96
N ASN A 10 62.46 -36.56 25.75
CA ASN A 10 61.07 -36.27 26.12
C ASN A 10 60.25 -35.69 24.94
N VAL A 11 60.88 -34.85 24.12
CA VAL A 11 60.24 -34.29 22.92
C VAL A 11 59.96 -35.38 21.86
N GLU A 12 60.88 -36.31 21.66
CA GLU A 12 60.70 -37.42 20.71
C GLU A 12 59.61 -38.42 21.17
N SER A 13 59.49 -38.65 22.48
CA SER A 13 58.41 -39.46 23.06
C SER A 13 57.03 -38.82 22.91
N LEU A 14 56.94 -37.49 22.96
CA LEU A 14 55.68 -36.75 22.81
C LEU A 14 55.20 -36.75 21.35
N SER A 15 56.11 -36.55 20.40
CA SER A 15 55.80 -36.61 18.96
C SER A 15 55.26 -37.98 18.55
N LYS A 16 55.88 -39.08 19.00
CA LYS A 16 55.40 -40.45 18.69
C LYS A 16 54.02 -40.76 19.26
N LYS A 17 53.66 -40.19 20.43
CA LYS A 17 52.30 -40.31 21.00
C LYS A 17 51.28 -39.48 20.22
N PHE A 18 51.67 -38.31 19.70
CA PHE A 18 50.80 -37.47 18.89
C PHE A 18 50.45 -38.13 17.55
N ASP A 19 51.43 -38.78 16.91
CA ASP A 19 51.23 -39.48 15.65
C ASP A 19 50.35 -40.73 15.78
N SER A 20 50.42 -41.44 16.91
CA SER A 20 49.55 -42.60 17.15
C SER A 20 48.10 -42.19 17.38
N ILE A 21 47.88 -41.08 18.09
CA ILE A 21 46.54 -40.49 18.29
C ILE A 21 45.95 -40.03 16.96
N ASN A 22 46.73 -39.35 16.11
CA ASN A 22 46.28 -38.93 14.77
C ASN A 22 45.95 -40.10 13.85
N LYS A 23 46.70 -41.21 13.93
CA LYS A 23 46.38 -42.44 13.18
C LYS A 23 45.12 -43.14 13.70
N MET A 24 44.87 -43.13 15.01
CA MET A 24 43.64 -43.68 15.59
C MET A 24 42.41 -42.84 15.24
N VAL A 25 42.52 -41.52 15.30
CA VAL A 25 41.41 -40.60 14.97
C VAL A 25 41.06 -40.66 13.48
N SER A 26 42.06 -40.68 12.59
CA SER A 26 41.81 -40.76 11.14
C SER A 26 41.18 -42.10 10.71
N LYS A 27 41.60 -43.22 11.31
CA LYS A 27 41.04 -44.55 11.02
C LYS A 27 39.60 -44.72 11.54
N SER A 28 39.24 -43.99 12.60
CA SER A 28 37.90 -44.04 13.21
C SER A 28 36.89 -43.12 12.51
N MET A 29 37.38 -42.03 11.89
CA MET A 29 36.53 -41.02 11.25
C MET A 29 36.28 -41.25 9.75
N GLY A 30 37.15 -42.00 9.04
CA GLY A 30 36.99 -42.28 7.60
C GLY A 30 35.59 -42.79 7.19
N PRO A 31 35.03 -43.84 7.84
CA PRO A 31 33.70 -44.35 7.52
C PRO A 31 32.55 -43.39 7.87
N ILE A 32 32.80 -42.44 8.78
CA ILE A 32 31.84 -41.42 9.19
C ILE A 32 31.79 -40.31 8.13
N TYR A 33 32.94 -39.92 7.57
CA TYR A 33 33.01 -38.95 6.47
C TYR A 33 32.35 -39.46 5.19
N GLU A 34 32.53 -40.73 4.82
CA GLU A 34 31.87 -41.30 3.64
C GLU A 34 30.35 -41.37 3.79
N LYS A 35 29.85 -41.71 4.99
CA LYS A 35 28.42 -41.69 5.29
C LYS A 35 27.84 -40.27 5.32
N LEU A 36 28.57 -39.30 5.86
CA LEU A 36 28.17 -37.89 5.87
C LEU A 36 28.18 -37.29 4.46
N ASP A 37 29.13 -37.67 3.61
CA ASP A 37 29.18 -37.25 2.21
C ASP A 37 28.04 -37.88 1.38
N ALA A 38 27.75 -39.16 1.59
CA ALA A 38 26.60 -39.81 0.97
C ALA A 38 25.26 -39.20 1.41
N LEU A 39 25.11 -38.89 2.70
CA LEU A 39 23.92 -38.22 3.25
C LEU A 39 23.81 -36.79 2.71
N SER A 40 24.92 -36.05 2.66
CA SER A 40 25.00 -34.73 2.06
C SER A 40 24.57 -34.75 0.60
N LYS A 41 25.11 -35.68 -0.22
CA LYS A 41 24.72 -35.85 -1.62
C LYS A 41 23.25 -36.23 -1.78
N GLN A 42 22.71 -37.07 -0.90
CA GLN A 42 21.27 -37.40 -0.91
C GLN A 42 20.40 -36.19 -0.55
N ILE A 43 20.75 -35.44 0.50
CA ILE A 43 20.05 -34.20 0.88
C ILE A 43 20.14 -33.18 -0.25
N THR A 44 21.31 -33.03 -0.88
CA THR A 44 21.54 -32.07 -1.96
C THR A 44 20.76 -32.47 -3.22
N ASN A 45 20.71 -33.77 -3.56
CA ASN A 45 19.89 -34.27 -4.68
C ASN A 45 18.38 -34.12 -4.43
N ILE A 46 17.91 -34.32 -3.20
CA ILE A 46 16.51 -34.12 -2.83
C ILE A 46 16.15 -32.63 -2.94
N PHE A 47 17.01 -31.74 -2.45
CA PHE A 47 16.81 -30.30 -2.60
C PHE A 47 16.89 -29.86 -4.06
N SER A 48 17.91 -30.28 -4.82
CA SER A 48 18.14 -29.87 -6.21
C SER A 48 17.07 -30.38 -7.16
N ASN A 49 16.58 -31.60 -6.98
CA ASN A 49 15.66 -32.22 -7.94
C ASN A 49 14.18 -32.08 -7.54
N SER A 50 13.87 -31.77 -6.27
CA SER A 50 12.48 -31.71 -5.80
C SER A 50 12.04 -30.34 -5.30
N ILE A 51 12.95 -29.46 -4.87
CA ILE A 51 12.60 -28.15 -4.27
C ILE A 51 12.95 -26.99 -5.20
N PHE A 52 14.11 -27.03 -5.88
CA PHE A 52 14.53 -25.93 -6.75
C PHE A 52 13.56 -25.58 -7.90
N PRO A 53 13.00 -26.55 -8.66
CA PRO A 53 12.03 -26.24 -9.71
C PRO A 53 10.78 -25.54 -9.18
N TYR A 54 10.31 -25.94 -7.99
CA TYR A 54 9.17 -25.32 -7.31
C TYR A 54 9.49 -23.92 -6.78
N LEU A 55 10.72 -23.67 -6.31
CA LEU A 55 11.14 -22.32 -5.89
C LEU A 55 11.23 -21.36 -7.08
N ASP A 56 11.73 -21.83 -8.22
CA ASP A 56 11.79 -21.04 -9.45
C ASP A 56 10.39 -20.78 -10.01
N GLU A 57 9.49 -21.78 -9.95
CA GLU A 57 8.09 -21.64 -10.34
C GLU A 57 7.35 -20.65 -9.42
N LEU A 58 7.49 -20.80 -8.11
CA LEU A 58 6.95 -19.87 -7.11
C LEU A 58 7.52 -18.46 -7.29
N GLY A 59 8.81 -18.33 -7.59
CA GLY A 59 9.43 -17.04 -7.90
C GLY A 59 8.85 -16.38 -9.15
N ARG A 60 8.58 -17.16 -10.21
CA ARG A 60 7.90 -16.66 -11.42
C ARG A 60 6.46 -16.27 -11.14
N GLU A 61 5.71 -17.08 -10.39
CA GLU A 61 4.32 -16.77 -10.03
C GLU A 61 4.22 -15.49 -9.19
N LEU A 62 5.08 -15.34 -8.18
CA LEU A 62 5.15 -14.13 -7.35
C LEU A 62 5.52 -12.89 -8.15
N LYS A 63 6.43 -13.02 -9.11
CA LYS A 63 6.77 -11.93 -10.03
C LYS A 63 5.55 -11.53 -10.88
N ASN A 64 4.86 -12.51 -11.46
CA ASN A 64 3.66 -12.25 -12.26
C ASN A 64 2.57 -11.55 -11.43
N VAL A 65 2.30 -12.02 -10.20
CA VAL A 65 1.37 -11.33 -9.27
C VAL A 65 1.79 -9.88 -9.05
N THR A 66 3.07 -9.64 -8.82
CA THR A 66 3.59 -8.28 -8.57
C THR A 66 3.40 -7.39 -9.80
N ASP A 67 3.70 -7.91 -10.99
CA ASP A 67 3.51 -7.19 -12.26
C ASP A 67 2.02 -6.88 -12.50
N ASP A 68 1.11 -7.82 -12.19
CA ASP A 68 -0.34 -7.63 -12.27
C ASP A 68 -0.81 -6.50 -11.34
N ILE A 69 -0.34 -6.47 -10.08
CA ILE A 69 -0.67 -5.41 -9.11
C ILE A 69 -0.22 -4.03 -9.62
N ILE A 70 0.98 -3.95 -10.21
CA ILE A 70 1.54 -2.70 -10.74
C ILE A 70 0.74 -2.21 -11.95
N LYS A 71 0.29 -3.10 -12.83
CA LYS A 71 -0.58 -2.72 -13.95
C LYS A 71 -1.95 -2.29 -13.44
N PHE A 72 -2.52 -3.09 -12.54
CA PHE A 72 -3.85 -2.90 -11.99
C PHE A 72 -4.01 -1.53 -11.33
N LYS A 73 -3.04 -1.07 -10.53
CA LYS A 73 -3.16 0.25 -9.87
C LYS A 73 -3.34 1.41 -10.85
N THR A 74 -2.74 1.31 -12.03
CA THR A 74 -2.90 2.31 -13.10
C THR A 74 -4.25 2.15 -13.77
N ILE A 75 -4.57 0.92 -14.17
CA ILE A 75 -5.81 0.57 -14.89
C ILE A 75 -7.05 0.95 -14.08
N ILE A 76 -7.11 0.64 -12.79
CA ILE A 76 -8.31 0.88 -11.97
C ILE A 76 -8.61 2.39 -11.82
N VAL A 77 -7.55 3.21 -11.75
CA VAL A 77 -7.66 4.68 -11.71
C VAL A 77 -8.10 5.23 -13.07
N GLU A 78 -7.60 4.68 -14.18
CA GLU A 78 -8.06 5.03 -15.52
C GLU A 78 -9.55 4.73 -15.71
N LEU A 79 -9.99 3.55 -15.24
CA LEU A 79 -11.38 3.12 -15.23
C LEU A 79 -12.26 3.88 -14.22
N GLY A 80 -11.67 4.78 -13.43
CA GLY A 80 -12.38 5.73 -12.58
C GLY A 80 -12.77 5.20 -11.20
N TYR A 81 -12.17 4.11 -10.73
CA TYR A 81 -12.28 3.64 -9.35
C TYR A 81 -11.03 4.00 -8.53
N PRO A 82 -11.18 4.32 -7.24
CA PRO A 82 -10.01 4.40 -6.37
C PRO A 82 -9.38 3.00 -6.27
N PRO A 83 -8.05 2.88 -6.23
CA PRO A 83 -7.42 1.61 -5.92
C PRO A 83 -7.80 1.20 -4.49
N HIS A 84 -7.91 -0.09 -4.23
CA HIS A 84 -8.27 -0.61 -2.92
C HIS A 84 -7.58 -1.96 -2.68
N GLU A 85 -7.06 -2.17 -1.47
CA GLU A 85 -6.21 -3.34 -1.14
C GLU A 85 -6.99 -4.65 -1.04
N ASP A 86 -8.30 -4.58 -0.78
CA ASP A 86 -9.15 -5.76 -0.53
C ASP A 86 -9.67 -6.46 -1.80
N ILE A 87 -9.22 -6.07 -2.99
CA ILE A 87 -9.55 -6.76 -4.23
C ILE A 87 -8.71 -8.04 -4.34
N ALA A 88 -9.37 -9.18 -4.51
CA ALA A 88 -8.70 -10.46 -4.57
C ALA A 88 -7.78 -10.56 -5.81
N ILE A 89 -6.62 -11.22 -5.65
CA ILE A 89 -5.64 -11.41 -6.75
C ILE A 89 -6.26 -12.01 -8.03
N PRO A 90 -7.20 -12.98 -7.98
CA PRO A 90 -7.89 -13.46 -9.18
C PRO A 90 -8.64 -12.36 -9.95
N ASP A 91 -9.30 -11.45 -9.25
CA ASP A 91 -10.04 -10.33 -9.86
C ASP A 91 -9.08 -9.29 -10.45
N ILE A 92 -7.99 -8.98 -9.73
CA ILE A 92 -6.90 -8.14 -10.24
C ILE A 92 -6.37 -8.70 -11.56
N ARG A 93 -6.04 -10.00 -11.59
CA ARG A 93 -5.54 -10.69 -12.78
C ARG A 93 -6.52 -10.65 -13.94
N ARG A 94 -7.79 -10.92 -13.66
CA ARG A 94 -8.86 -10.88 -14.66
C ARG A 94 -8.98 -9.48 -15.27
N ILE A 95 -9.03 -8.44 -14.43
CA ILE A 95 -9.14 -7.05 -14.89
C ILE A 95 -7.95 -6.67 -15.77
N VAL A 96 -6.72 -6.99 -15.35
CA VAL A 96 -5.50 -6.70 -16.11
C VAL A 96 -5.50 -7.44 -17.45
N ALA A 97 -5.79 -8.74 -17.45
CA ALA A 97 -5.82 -9.55 -18.67
C ALA A 97 -6.88 -9.06 -19.65
N ASP A 98 -8.10 -8.83 -19.18
CA ASP A 98 -9.21 -8.34 -20.00
C ASP A 98 -8.94 -6.93 -20.56
N TYR A 99 -8.29 -6.07 -19.79
CA TYR A 99 -7.89 -4.74 -20.25
C TYR A 99 -6.83 -4.81 -21.36
N GLU A 100 -5.84 -5.69 -21.22
CA GLU A 100 -4.79 -5.86 -22.22
C GLU A 100 -5.30 -6.55 -23.51
N GLU A 101 -6.24 -7.48 -23.39
CA GLU A 101 -6.76 -8.24 -24.53
C GLU A 101 -7.91 -7.51 -25.27
N PHE A 102 -8.86 -6.93 -24.53
CA PHE A 102 -10.10 -6.38 -25.09
C PHE A 102 -10.25 -4.86 -24.92
N GLY A 103 -9.42 -4.23 -24.09
CA GLY A 103 -9.38 -2.78 -23.90
C GLY A 103 -10.36 -2.23 -22.86
N GLU A 104 -10.27 -0.92 -22.65
CA GLU A 104 -10.96 -0.16 -21.60
C GLU A 104 -12.48 -0.36 -21.60
N GLU A 105 -13.13 -0.26 -22.75
CA GLU A 105 -14.59 -0.33 -22.86
C GLU A 105 -15.15 -1.72 -22.50
N TYR A 106 -14.40 -2.78 -22.77
CA TYR A 106 -14.80 -4.13 -22.37
C TYR A 106 -14.81 -4.27 -20.85
N VAL A 107 -13.75 -3.82 -20.18
CA VAL A 107 -13.67 -3.89 -18.72
C VAL A 107 -14.73 -3.02 -18.06
N LYS A 108 -14.94 -1.79 -18.57
CA LYS A 108 -16.01 -0.90 -18.07
C LYS A 108 -17.39 -1.54 -18.12
N SER A 109 -17.64 -2.44 -19.08
CA SER A 109 -18.96 -3.07 -19.24
C SER A 109 -19.36 -3.97 -18.07
N TYR A 110 -18.40 -4.48 -17.29
CA TYR A 110 -18.66 -5.35 -16.14
C TYR A 110 -18.08 -4.83 -14.81
N LEU A 111 -17.17 -3.85 -14.85
CA LEU A 111 -16.43 -3.42 -13.67
C LEU A 111 -17.36 -2.94 -12.55
N ASP A 112 -18.38 -2.15 -12.88
CA ASP A 112 -19.30 -1.64 -11.86
C ASP A 112 -20.03 -2.78 -11.12
N ASP A 113 -20.50 -3.78 -11.87
CA ASP A 113 -21.17 -4.95 -11.29
C ASP A 113 -20.21 -5.77 -10.43
N LEU A 114 -18.98 -6.00 -10.90
CA LEU A 114 -17.94 -6.67 -10.11
C LEU A 114 -17.64 -5.91 -8.81
N MET A 115 -17.52 -4.58 -8.87
CA MET A 115 -17.29 -3.77 -7.68
C MET A 115 -18.49 -3.81 -6.73
N PHE A 116 -19.72 -3.88 -7.24
CA PHE A 116 -20.90 -4.05 -6.40
C PHE A 116 -21.01 -5.43 -5.76
N GLU A 117 -20.47 -6.47 -6.40
CA GLU A 117 -20.40 -7.82 -5.84
C GLU A 117 -19.31 -7.93 -4.76
N ILE A 118 -18.14 -7.33 -4.98
CA ILE A 118 -17.04 -7.31 -4.02
C ILE A 118 -17.41 -6.49 -2.77
N TYR A 119 -18.01 -5.30 -2.99
CA TYR A 119 -18.31 -4.32 -1.94
C TYR A 119 -19.80 -4.27 -1.64
N ASP A 120 -20.35 -5.41 -1.23
CA ASP A 120 -21.74 -5.56 -0.86
C ASP A 120 -22.08 -4.91 0.50
N GLU A 121 -23.34 -4.99 0.91
CA GLU A 121 -23.79 -4.40 2.18
C GLU A 121 -23.05 -4.97 3.40
N ALA A 122 -22.71 -6.28 3.38
CA ALA A 122 -21.98 -6.91 4.48
C ALA A 122 -20.54 -6.38 4.57
N TYR A 123 -19.91 -6.12 3.43
CA TYR A 123 -18.62 -5.46 3.37
C TYR A 123 -18.69 -4.01 3.89
N LEU A 124 -19.73 -3.25 3.53
CA LEU A 124 -19.91 -1.89 4.04
C LEU A 124 -20.12 -1.86 5.57
N ASP A 125 -20.80 -2.86 6.13
CA ASP A 125 -20.91 -3.03 7.58
C ASP A 125 -19.53 -3.33 8.21
N HIS A 126 -18.70 -4.13 7.54
CA HIS A 126 -17.34 -4.39 7.98
C HIS A 126 -16.47 -3.12 7.99
N ILE A 127 -16.55 -2.30 6.93
CA ILE A 127 -15.92 -0.98 6.87
C ILE A 127 -16.33 -0.13 8.07
N LEU A 128 -17.63 -0.07 8.37
CA LEU A 128 -18.13 0.76 9.45
C LEU A 128 -17.59 0.31 10.82
N LEU A 129 -17.53 -1.01 11.06
CA LEU A 129 -16.91 -1.59 12.25
C LEU A 129 -15.41 -1.32 12.33
N LYS A 130 -14.71 -1.28 11.19
CA LYS A 130 -13.29 -0.87 11.11
C LYS A 130 -13.14 0.58 11.56
N TRP A 131 -13.95 1.49 11.03
CA TRP A 131 -13.90 2.93 11.36
C TRP A 131 -14.20 3.21 12.84
N GLU A 132 -15.14 2.48 13.45
CA GLU A 132 -15.52 2.64 14.86
C GLU A 132 -14.38 2.38 15.84
N LYS A 133 -13.42 1.53 15.46
CA LYS A 133 -12.27 1.20 16.30
C LYS A 133 -11.22 2.31 16.32
N ILE A 134 -11.28 3.27 15.40
CA ILE A 134 -10.29 4.32 15.25
C ILE A 134 -10.73 5.57 16.03
N LYS A 135 -10.06 5.82 17.15
CA LYS A 135 -10.40 6.90 18.09
C LYS A 135 -10.45 8.30 17.44
N LEU A 136 -9.59 8.55 16.45
CA LEU A 136 -9.57 9.81 15.70
C LEU A 136 -10.93 10.12 15.05
N PHE A 137 -11.70 9.10 14.69
CA PHE A 137 -12.97 9.25 13.96
C PHE A 137 -14.20 9.18 14.87
N SER A 138 -14.04 8.92 16.17
CA SER A 138 -15.17 8.86 17.11
C SER A 138 -16.11 10.08 17.03
N PRO A 139 -15.64 11.33 16.88
CA PRO A 139 -16.52 12.49 16.72
C PRO A 139 -17.32 12.49 15.40
N ARG A 140 -16.83 11.80 14.37
CA ARG A 140 -17.45 11.73 13.03
C ARG A 140 -18.38 10.55 12.86
N MET A 141 -18.34 9.56 13.76
CA MET A 141 -19.13 8.33 13.62
C MET A 141 -20.63 8.53 13.37
N PRO A 142 -21.34 9.50 14.01
CA PRO A 142 -22.73 9.75 13.67
C PRO A 142 -22.94 10.11 12.18
N ILE A 143 -22.01 10.86 11.59
CA ILE A 143 -22.02 11.25 10.17
C ILE A 143 -21.68 10.04 9.30
N LEU A 144 -20.64 9.28 9.65
CA LEU A 144 -20.18 8.11 8.88
C LEU A 144 -21.25 7.00 8.83
N ARG A 145 -21.92 6.73 9.96
CA ARG A 145 -23.06 5.80 10.01
C ARG A 145 -24.20 6.25 9.09
N ASN A 146 -24.49 7.55 9.06
CA ASN A 146 -25.53 8.10 8.17
C ASN A 146 -25.15 8.00 6.69
N ILE A 147 -23.86 8.14 6.34
CA ILE A 147 -23.36 7.97 4.98
C ILE A 147 -23.61 6.54 4.49
N ILE A 148 -23.17 5.53 5.26
CA ILE A 148 -23.39 4.12 4.90
C ILE A 148 -24.89 3.81 4.83
N LYS A 149 -25.69 4.26 5.80
CA LYS A 149 -27.15 4.10 5.76
C LYS A 149 -27.78 4.75 4.53
N CYS A 150 -27.34 5.95 4.14
CA CYS A 150 -27.84 6.60 2.93
C CYS A 150 -27.47 5.82 1.68
N HIS A 151 -26.26 5.26 1.62
CA HIS A 151 -25.84 4.41 0.50
C HIS A 151 -26.72 3.16 0.39
N THR A 152 -26.89 2.40 1.47
CA THR A 152 -27.71 1.17 1.46
C THR A 152 -29.18 1.44 1.17
N GLN A 153 -29.70 2.59 1.57
CA GLN A 153 -31.06 3.04 1.26
C GLN A 153 -31.18 3.74 -0.10
N GLN A 154 -30.15 3.72 -0.94
CA GLN A 154 -30.11 4.35 -2.27
C GLN A 154 -30.33 5.88 -2.25
N MET A 155 -30.15 6.52 -1.09
CA MET A 155 -30.18 7.96 -0.90
C MET A 155 -28.84 8.59 -1.30
N TYR A 156 -28.37 8.33 -2.52
CA TYR A 156 -27.04 8.73 -2.98
C TYR A 156 -26.84 10.25 -3.00
N HIS A 157 -27.90 11.00 -3.33
CA HIS A 157 -27.89 12.47 -3.27
C HIS A 157 -27.70 13.03 -1.85
N ALA A 158 -27.95 12.24 -0.80
CA ALA A 158 -27.64 12.59 0.57
C ALA A 158 -26.26 12.03 1.00
N SER A 159 -25.96 10.78 0.62
CA SER A 159 -24.69 10.11 0.94
C SER A 159 -23.47 10.88 0.45
N ILE A 160 -23.45 11.21 -0.85
CA ILE A 160 -22.30 11.82 -1.54
C ILE A 160 -21.91 13.19 -0.95
N PRO A 161 -22.80 14.20 -0.88
CA PRO A 161 -22.44 15.50 -0.32
C PRO A 161 -22.20 15.47 1.18
N THR A 162 -22.69 14.45 1.90
CA THR A 162 -22.36 14.26 3.33
C THR A 162 -20.93 13.74 3.49
N LEU A 163 -20.47 12.85 2.60
CA LEU A 163 -19.14 12.23 2.63
C LEU A 163 -18.03 13.15 2.09
N LEU A 164 -18.30 13.92 1.03
CA LEU A 164 -17.30 14.77 0.37
C LEU A 164 -16.53 15.72 1.33
N PRO A 165 -17.19 16.45 2.26
CA PRO A 165 -16.49 17.27 3.24
C PRO A 165 -15.66 16.46 4.25
N GLN A 166 -16.02 15.19 4.49
CA GLN A 166 -15.29 14.35 5.44
C GLN A 166 -13.91 13.98 4.92
N LEU A 167 -13.73 13.82 3.59
CA LEU A 167 -12.42 13.53 2.97
C LEU A 167 -11.37 14.57 3.38
N GLU A 168 -11.69 15.87 3.27
CA GLU A 168 -10.79 16.94 3.74
C GLU A 168 -10.74 16.99 5.27
N GLY A 169 -11.89 16.84 5.93
CA GLY A 169 -12.00 16.92 7.39
C GLY A 169 -11.07 15.95 8.13
N ILE A 170 -10.99 14.70 7.68
CA ILE A 170 -10.10 13.70 8.31
C ILE A 170 -8.62 14.01 8.08
N ILE A 171 -8.26 14.58 6.93
CA ILE A 171 -6.88 15.01 6.65
C ILE A 171 -6.53 16.19 7.57
N VAL A 172 -7.41 17.20 7.66
CA VAL A 172 -7.23 18.36 8.55
C VAL A 172 -7.03 17.93 10.01
N ASP A 173 -7.86 17.00 10.49
CA ASP A 173 -7.76 16.47 11.85
C ASP A 173 -6.43 15.76 12.08
N THR A 174 -6.01 14.93 11.12
CA THR A 174 -4.74 14.16 11.14
C THR A 174 -3.53 15.07 11.26
N PHE A 175 -3.46 16.12 10.44
CA PHE A 175 -2.33 17.06 10.47
C PHE A 175 -2.46 18.15 11.55
N HIS A 176 -3.54 18.11 12.35
CA HIS A 176 -3.86 19.12 13.35
C HIS A 176 -3.77 20.54 12.77
N HIS A 177 -4.29 20.72 11.56
CA HIS A 177 -4.26 21.99 10.85
C HIS A 177 -5.18 23.00 11.55
N LYS A 178 -4.80 24.28 11.51
CA LYS A 178 -5.57 25.40 12.09
C LYS A 178 -5.57 26.56 11.11
N GLY A 179 -6.73 27.19 10.95
CA GLY A 179 -6.91 28.30 10.02
C GLY A 179 -7.55 27.85 8.71
N THR A 180 -7.35 28.67 7.67
CA THR A 180 -7.85 28.40 6.32
C THR A 180 -6.96 27.38 5.62
N LEU A 181 -7.58 26.38 5.01
CA LEU A 181 -6.90 25.41 4.15
C LEU A 181 -7.30 25.66 2.70
N ASN A 182 -6.32 25.93 1.83
CA ASN A 182 -6.56 26.02 0.40
C ASN A 182 -6.27 24.66 -0.30
N THR A 183 -6.55 24.57 -1.61
CA THR A 183 -6.37 23.33 -2.37
C THR A 183 -4.90 22.89 -2.45
N ASN A 184 -3.95 23.82 -2.49
CA ASN A 184 -2.52 23.50 -2.50
C ASN A 184 -2.07 22.98 -1.13
N ASP A 185 -2.54 23.57 -0.04
CA ASP A 185 -2.23 23.08 1.32
C ASP A 185 -2.71 21.63 1.48
N LEU A 186 -3.94 21.34 1.02
CA LEU A 186 -4.49 19.99 1.02
C LEU A 186 -3.66 19.02 0.16
N LYS A 187 -3.20 19.46 -1.02
CA LYS A 187 -2.30 18.66 -1.86
C LYS A 187 -0.98 18.38 -1.15
N THR A 188 -0.41 19.32 -0.41
CA THR A 188 0.80 19.09 0.39
C THR A 188 0.55 18.02 1.44
N TYR A 189 -0.54 18.10 2.21
CA TYR A 189 -0.88 17.03 3.16
C TYR A 189 -1.09 15.67 2.50
N LEU A 190 -1.78 15.62 1.36
CA LEU A 190 -1.95 14.39 0.59
C LEU A 190 -0.62 13.81 0.10
N LYS A 191 0.34 14.65 -0.33
CA LYS A 191 1.68 14.19 -0.70
C LYS A 191 2.36 13.51 0.47
N TYR A 192 2.43 14.15 1.63
CA TYR A 192 3.06 13.53 2.80
C TYR A 192 2.33 12.26 3.28
N LEU A 193 1.01 12.20 3.12
CA LEU A 193 0.21 11.04 3.51
C LEU A 193 0.38 9.84 2.55
N LEU A 194 0.47 10.10 1.24
CA LEU A 194 0.29 9.09 0.19
C LEU A 194 1.49 8.90 -0.75
N ILE A 195 2.43 9.84 -0.77
CA ILE A 195 3.63 9.78 -1.60
C ILE A 195 4.82 9.74 -0.67
N ASN A 196 5.61 8.67 -0.76
CA ASN A 196 6.83 8.54 0.02
C ASN A 196 7.95 7.95 -0.83
N ASP A 197 9.17 8.44 -0.64
CA ASP A 197 10.33 8.05 -1.46
C ASP A 197 10.77 6.59 -1.25
N GLU A 198 10.33 5.95 -0.15
CA GLU A 198 10.69 4.57 0.22
C GLU A 198 9.57 3.54 -0.04
N GLU A 199 8.47 3.93 -0.69
CA GLU A 199 7.37 3.00 -0.89
C GLU A 199 7.68 1.88 -1.88
N LYS A 200 7.24 0.67 -1.51
CA LYS A 200 7.36 -0.50 -2.36
C LYS A 200 6.51 -0.29 -3.60
N LEU A 201 7.03 -0.68 -4.76
CA LEU A 201 6.42 -0.50 -6.10
C LEU A 201 4.93 -0.95 -6.19
N TYR A 202 4.55 -1.91 -5.34
CA TYR A 202 3.23 -2.54 -5.23
C TYR A 202 2.29 -1.87 -4.20
N SER A 203 2.68 -0.73 -3.60
CA SER A 203 1.77 0.13 -2.84
C SER A 203 0.75 0.77 -3.78
N PHE A 204 -0.49 0.93 -3.29
CA PHE A 204 -1.56 1.64 -4.00
C PHE A 204 -1.67 3.13 -3.62
N LYS A 205 -0.83 3.63 -2.70
CA LYS A 205 -0.97 5.00 -2.17
C LYS A 205 -0.66 6.07 -3.22
N ASP A 206 0.32 5.84 -4.09
CA ASP A 206 0.62 6.71 -5.22
C ASP A 206 -0.57 6.81 -6.19
N ALA A 207 -1.16 5.66 -6.52
CA ALA A 207 -2.37 5.58 -7.34
C ALA A 207 -3.57 6.27 -6.65
N LEU A 208 -3.70 6.13 -5.32
CA LEU A 208 -4.74 6.84 -4.55
C LEU A 208 -4.55 8.35 -4.60
N TYR A 209 -3.30 8.84 -4.52
CA TYR A 209 -2.99 10.27 -4.68
C TYR A 209 -3.38 10.77 -6.08
N VAL A 210 -3.04 10.02 -7.13
CA VAL A 210 -3.43 10.34 -8.51
C VAL A 210 -4.96 10.38 -8.63
N TYR A 211 -5.65 9.38 -8.08
CA TYR A 211 -7.11 9.32 -8.09
C TYR A 211 -7.73 10.54 -7.41
N TYR A 212 -7.29 10.84 -6.17
CA TYR A 212 -7.81 11.95 -5.39
C TYR A 212 -7.62 13.28 -6.11
N THR A 213 -6.43 13.52 -6.66
CA THR A 213 -6.12 14.79 -7.34
C THR A 213 -6.85 14.92 -8.68
N LYS A 214 -6.97 13.83 -9.46
CA LYS A 214 -7.64 13.80 -10.77
C LYS A 214 -9.16 13.91 -10.66
N HIS A 215 -9.77 13.26 -9.68
CA HIS A 215 -11.23 13.13 -9.60
C HIS A 215 -11.89 14.02 -8.54
N ILE A 216 -11.26 14.22 -7.38
CA ILE A 216 -11.87 14.95 -6.25
C ILE A 216 -11.50 16.43 -6.29
N LEU A 217 -10.22 16.74 -6.52
CA LEU A 217 -9.67 18.10 -6.52
C LEU A 217 -9.63 18.74 -7.92
N VAL A 218 -10.38 18.21 -8.87
CA VAL A 218 -10.45 18.78 -10.22
C VAL A 218 -11.00 20.20 -10.15
N HIS A 219 -10.37 21.10 -10.90
CA HIS A 219 -10.87 22.45 -11.09
C HIS A 219 -12.18 22.42 -11.89
N PHE A 220 -13.09 23.35 -11.60
CA PHE A 220 -14.33 23.48 -12.34
C PHE A 220 -14.68 24.96 -12.52
N GLU A 221 -15.46 25.23 -13.56
CA GLU A 221 -16.05 26.53 -13.83
C GLU A 221 -17.54 26.34 -14.16
N HIS A 222 -18.41 27.21 -13.65
CA HIS A 222 -19.83 27.12 -13.96
C HIS A 222 -20.08 27.28 -15.47
N GLY A 223 -20.90 26.38 -16.02
CA GLY A 223 -21.24 26.37 -17.45
C GLY A 223 -20.20 25.69 -18.35
N LYS A 224 -19.08 25.19 -17.79
CA LYS A 224 -18.12 24.33 -18.52
C LYS A 224 -18.29 22.88 -18.11
N GLU A 225 -17.88 21.98 -19.00
CA GLU A 225 -17.80 20.55 -18.70
C GLU A 225 -16.76 20.30 -17.60
N VAL A 226 -17.12 19.45 -16.64
CA VAL A 226 -16.23 19.06 -15.53
C VAL A 226 -15.74 17.66 -15.80
N ASN A 227 -14.42 17.49 -15.91
CA ASN A 227 -13.79 16.20 -16.19
C ASN A 227 -13.70 15.29 -14.95
N SER A 228 -14.82 15.14 -14.23
CA SER A 228 -15.02 14.20 -13.13
C SER A 228 -16.48 14.19 -12.71
N LYS A 229 -17.06 13.00 -12.51
CA LYS A 229 -18.41 12.84 -11.96
C LYS A 229 -18.50 13.04 -10.44
N ILE A 230 -17.36 13.03 -9.75
CA ILE A 230 -17.26 13.08 -8.29
C ILE A 230 -16.40 14.26 -7.78
N SER A 231 -16.26 15.30 -8.61
CA SER A 231 -15.58 16.53 -8.21
C SER A 231 -16.22 17.13 -6.97
N ARG A 232 -15.42 17.30 -5.91
CA ARG A 232 -15.90 17.86 -4.64
C ARG A 232 -16.51 19.24 -4.85
N HIS A 233 -15.75 20.13 -5.47
CA HIS A 233 -16.18 21.51 -5.63
C HIS A 233 -17.37 21.60 -6.59
N ALA A 234 -17.33 20.87 -7.71
CA ALA A 234 -18.41 20.96 -8.68
C ALA A 234 -19.73 20.41 -8.13
N ILE A 235 -19.72 19.36 -7.31
CA ILE A 235 -20.91 18.84 -6.64
C ILE A 235 -21.39 19.81 -5.55
N LEU A 236 -20.51 20.22 -4.63
CA LEU A 236 -20.90 21.04 -3.47
C LEU A 236 -21.32 22.47 -3.86
N HIS A 237 -20.85 22.98 -5.00
CA HIS A 237 -21.29 24.25 -5.57
C HIS A 237 -22.39 24.12 -6.63
N GLY A 238 -22.90 22.90 -6.87
CA GLY A 238 -24.06 22.66 -7.73
C GLY A 238 -23.81 22.77 -9.24
N ALA A 239 -22.55 22.74 -9.69
CA ALA A 239 -22.22 22.62 -11.11
C ALA A 239 -22.49 21.22 -11.67
N ILE A 240 -22.41 20.18 -10.82
CA ILE A 240 -22.86 18.81 -11.13
C ILE A 240 -24.05 18.50 -10.24
N ASN A 241 -25.17 18.09 -10.83
CA ASN A 241 -26.42 17.80 -10.11
C ASN A 241 -26.93 16.35 -10.30
N ASN A 242 -26.42 15.62 -11.28
CA ASN A 242 -26.76 14.22 -11.57
C ASN A 242 -25.75 13.23 -10.97
N TYR A 243 -25.09 13.61 -9.88
CA TYR A 243 -24.06 12.79 -9.24
C TYR A 243 -24.62 11.61 -8.42
N GLY A 244 -25.91 11.64 -8.05
CA GLY A 244 -26.49 10.68 -7.11
C GLY A 244 -26.79 9.31 -7.71
N ASN A 245 -25.79 8.44 -7.74
CA ASN A 245 -25.92 7.04 -8.13
C ASN A 245 -25.05 6.12 -7.25
N LYS A 246 -25.26 4.79 -7.38
CA LYS A 246 -24.56 3.76 -6.59
C LYS A 246 -23.05 3.79 -6.81
N GLU A 247 -22.63 3.86 -8.08
CA GLU A 247 -21.23 3.91 -8.53
C GLU A 247 -20.46 5.03 -7.81
N ASN A 248 -20.91 6.28 -7.94
CA ASN A 248 -20.27 7.44 -7.33
C ASN A 248 -20.26 7.37 -5.81
N SER A 249 -21.35 6.90 -5.19
CA SER A 249 -21.40 6.75 -3.75
C SER A 249 -20.42 5.68 -3.25
N LEU A 250 -20.32 4.54 -3.95
CA LEU A 250 -19.38 3.48 -3.59
C LEU A 250 -17.93 3.96 -3.77
N LYS A 251 -17.60 4.59 -4.91
CA LYS A 251 -16.27 5.16 -5.17
C LYS A 251 -15.80 6.08 -4.05
N LEU A 252 -16.67 6.95 -3.54
CA LEU A 252 -16.32 7.83 -2.44
C LEU A 252 -16.16 7.09 -1.11
N ILE A 253 -16.98 6.07 -0.84
CA ILE A 253 -16.84 5.23 0.37
C ILE A 253 -15.49 4.50 0.35
N LEU A 254 -15.13 3.85 -0.76
CA LEU A 254 -13.87 3.13 -0.91
C LEU A 254 -12.66 4.07 -0.84
N LEU A 255 -12.76 5.26 -1.46
CA LEU A 255 -11.73 6.30 -1.33
C LEU A 255 -11.52 6.70 0.13
N PHE A 256 -12.60 6.93 0.86
CA PHE A 256 -12.54 7.34 2.27
C PHE A 256 -12.00 6.20 3.14
N ASP A 257 -12.40 4.96 2.87
CA ASP A 257 -11.92 3.77 3.58
C ASP A 257 -10.41 3.60 3.44
N PHE A 258 -9.90 3.65 2.20
CA PHE A 258 -8.46 3.50 1.99
C PHE A 258 -7.66 4.70 2.54
N LEU A 259 -8.23 5.91 2.49
CA LEU A 259 -7.63 7.09 3.12
C LEU A 259 -7.51 6.92 4.64
N ILE A 260 -8.50 6.29 5.27
CA ILE A 260 -8.47 5.94 6.70
C ILE A 260 -7.33 4.98 7.01
N ASP A 261 -7.13 3.94 6.20
CA ASP A 261 -6.04 2.99 6.41
C ASP A 261 -4.68 3.67 6.29
N CYS A 262 -4.53 4.59 5.33
CA CYS A 262 -3.33 5.42 5.19
C CYS A 262 -3.09 6.29 6.44
N ILE A 263 -4.13 6.95 6.96
CA ILE A 263 -4.06 7.81 8.16
C ILE A 263 -3.68 6.99 9.39
N ASN A 264 -4.23 5.79 9.54
CA ASN A 264 -3.92 4.94 10.69
C ASN A 264 -2.45 4.46 10.71
N GLN A 265 -1.76 4.55 9.57
CA GLN A 265 -0.36 4.17 9.40
C GLN A 265 0.61 5.37 9.36
N ILE A 266 0.11 6.61 9.41
CA ILE A 266 0.97 7.79 9.29
C ILE A 266 1.86 7.95 10.53
N ASP A 267 3.14 8.28 10.31
CA ASP A 267 4.07 8.61 11.39
C ASP A 267 4.04 10.11 11.75
N GLU A 268 4.41 10.42 12.99
CA GLU A 268 4.41 11.78 13.51
C GLU A 268 5.43 12.70 12.79
N GLN A 269 6.52 12.14 12.25
CA GLN A 269 7.53 12.94 11.54
C GLN A 269 6.96 13.52 10.25
N LYS A 270 6.19 12.75 9.47
CA LYS A 270 5.47 13.23 8.29
C LYS A 270 4.53 14.37 8.61
N ILE A 271 3.81 14.29 9.73
CA ILE A 271 2.93 15.36 10.19
C ILE A 271 3.73 16.64 10.46
N ILE A 272 4.87 16.53 11.14
CA ILE A 272 5.74 17.67 11.47
C ILE A 272 6.32 18.29 10.19
N LEU A 273 6.81 17.47 9.26
CA LEU A 273 7.43 17.95 8.01
C LEU A 273 6.42 18.69 7.13
N ALA A 274 5.23 18.12 6.91
CA ALA A 274 4.19 18.75 6.12
C ALA A 274 3.80 20.12 6.68
N LYS A 275 3.68 20.24 8.01
CA LYS A 275 3.35 21.52 8.66
C LYS A 275 4.49 22.53 8.57
N LYS A 276 5.74 22.07 8.57
CA LYS A 276 6.91 22.95 8.41
C LYS A 276 6.97 23.52 7.00
N GLU A 277 6.67 22.71 5.98
CA GLU A 277 6.58 23.16 4.58
C GLU A 277 5.56 24.27 4.41
N LEU A 278 4.32 24.07 4.88
CA LEU A 278 3.27 25.10 4.77
C LEU A 278 3.60 26.41 5.51
N LYS A 279 4.28 26.33 6.66
CA LYS A 279 4.74 27.53 7.37
C LYS A 279 5.82 28.29 6.62
N LYS A 280 6.69 27.58 5.89
CA LYS A 280 7.74 28.19 5.07
C LYS A 280 7.10 28.90 3.88
N ASP A 281 6.15 28.25 3.21
CA ASP A 281 5.46 28.83 2.06
C ASP A 281 4.72 30.14 2.45
N LEU A 282 4.05 30.15 3.61
CA LEU A 282 3.42 31.35 4.15
C LEU A 282 4.41 32.49 4.43
N TYR A 283 5.62 32.17 4.91
CA TYR A 283 6.67 33.17 5.18
C TYR A 283 7.24 33.74 3.87
N ASP A 284 7.48 32.88 2.88
CA ASP A 284 8.02 33.26 1.58
C ASP A 284 7.01 34.12 0.77
N GLU A 285 5.71 33.80 0.81
CA GLU A 285 4.64 34.61 0.19
C GLU A 285 4.53 36.01 0.81
N GLN A 286 4.67 36.12 2.14
CA GLN A 286 4.61 37.40 2.85
C GLN A 286 5.81 38.30 2.48
N ASN A 287 7.01 37.73 2.35
CA ASN A 287 8.22 38.47 1.99
C ASN A 287 8.23 38.90 0.50
N ALA A 288 7.74 38.06 -0.41
CA ALA A 288 7.59 38.39 -1.83
C ALA A 288 6.58 39.54 -2.03
N SER A 289 5.49 39.54 -1.26
CA SER A 289 4.46 40.59 -1.28
C SER A 289 4.94 41.93 -0.72
N GLN A 290 5.93 41.91 0.19
CA GLN A 290 6.56 43.13 0.75
C GLN A 290 7.67 43.69 -0.16
N SER A 291 8.33 42.85 -0.96
CA SER A 291 9.41 43.26 -1.88
C SER A 291 8.90 43.80 -3.23
N SER A 292 7.60 43.70 -3.48
CA SER A 292 6.93 44.12 -4.71
C SER A 292 6.12 45.42 -4.56
N LYS A 293 6.30 46.13 -3.44
CA LYS A 293 5.74 47.46 -3.15
C LYS A 293 6.86 48.49 -3.08
#